data_AF-A0A941V1L4-F1
#
_entry.id   AF-A0A941V1L4-F1
#
_cell.length_a   1.000
_cell.length_b   1.000
_cell.length_c   1.000
_cell.angle_alpha   90.00
_cell.angle_beta   90.00
_cell.angle_gamma   90.00
#
_symmetry.space_group_name_H-M   'P 1'
#
loop_
_entity.id
_entity.type
_entity.pdbx_description
1 polymer ?
#
loop_
_entity_poly.entity_id
_entity_poly.type
_entity_poly.pdbx_seq_one_letter_code
_entity_poly.pdbx_strand_id
1 'polypeptide(L)'
;MDAARRWVDKEFQPSTLTKEQQLKEMEWFITAAKPFKGMEINVLSETIPTHEYESKTLAKAFEEITGIKVNHQLLGEGEVVQAVQTQMQTNRNLYDAYINDSDLIGTHSRLQSAVNLTDWMAGEGKGVTLPTLDVKDFIGISFTTGPDGKIWQLPDQQFANLYWFRYDWFKRPDLRKAFKDKYGYELGVPVNWSAYEDIAEFFSVQVKQIDGKRIYGHMDYGKRAPDLGWRMTDAWLSMAGSGSKGLPNGRPIDEWGIRMEAGSCNPAGASITRGGETNGPASVYAIRKWDEWLRKYAPPGAADYDFYQSLPALSQGNVAQQIFWYTAFTSEMVKSNKEGNNTVDDKGMPQWRMAPSPKGPYWEEGMKLGYQDAGSWTLFRSTPV
;
A
#
# COMPACT_ATOMS: atom_id res chain seq x y z
N MET A 1 -29.63 -14.59 -12.05
CA MET A 1 -29.31 -15.42 -10.87
C MET A 1 -28.28 -16.51 -11.16
N ASP A 2 -28.32 -17.21 -12.29
CA ASP A 2 -27.38 -18.33 -12.54
C ASP A 2 -25.91 -17.91 -12.56
N ALA A 3 -25.60 -16.77 -13.18
CA ALA A 3 -24.26 -16.17 -13.13
C ALA A 3 -23.82 -15.90 -11.67
N ALA A 4 -24.68 -15.22 -10.89
CA ALA A 4 -24.41 -14.94 -9.48
C ALA A 4 -24.14 -16.20 -8.65
N ARG A 5 -24.95 -17.26 -8.79
CA ARG A 5 -24.73 -18.53 -8.10
C ARG A 5 -23.37 -19.14 -8.42
N ARG A 6 -22.98 -19.11 -9.70
CA ARG A 6 -21.67 -19.60 -10.14
C ARG A 6 -20.52 -18.81 -9.50
N TRP A 7 -20.60 -17.49 -9.45
CA TRP A 7 -19.56 -16.64 -8.86
C TRP A 7 -19.47 -16.81 -7.34
N VAL A 8 -20.60 -16.86 -6.64
CA VAL A 8 -20.67 -17.15 -5.20
C VAL A 8 -20.02 -18.51 -4.86
N ASP A 9 -20.25 -19.52 -5.69
CA ASP A 9 -19.75 -20.88 -5.42
C ASP A 9 -18.29 -21.10 -5.77
N LYS A 10 -17.71 -20.27 -6.65
CA LYS A 10 -16.37 -20.49 -7.21
C LYS A 10 -15.34 -19.45 -6.79
N GLU A 11 -15.74 -18.19 -6.65
CA GLU A 11 -14.80 -17.08 -6.53
C GLU A 11 -14.99 -16.26 -5.25
N PHE A 12 -16.22 -16.01 -4.82
CA PHE A 12 -16.49 -15.14 -3.66
C PHE A 12 -16.33 -15.86 -2.32
N GLN A 13 -15.35 -16.76 -2.23
CA GLN A 13 -15.01 -17.51 -1.03
C GLN A 13 -13.52 -17.33 -0.66
N PRO A 14 -13.18 -17.27 0.64
CA PRO A 14 -14.08 -17.31 1.79
C PRO A 14 -14.88 -16.00 1.97
N SER A 15 -16.04 -16.08 2.61
CA SER A 15 -16.88 -14.91 2.92
C SER A 15 -17.33 -14.92 4.38
N THR A 16 -17.47 -13.73 4.98
CA THR A 16 -18.12 -13.53 6.29
C THR A 16 -19.64 -13.73 6.20
N LEU A 17 -20.21 -13.62 5.01
CA LEU A 17 -21.63 -13.87 4.74
C LEU A 17 -21.88 -15.35 4.44
N THR A 18 -22.98 -15.88 4.97
CA THR A 18 -23.49 -17.18 4.53
C THR A 18 -23.84 -17.15 3.04
N LYS A 19 -23.83 -18.32 2.39
CA LYS A 19 -24.20 -18.44 0.98
C LYS A 19 -25.59 -17.85 0.68
N GLU A 20 -26.56 -18.01 1.59
CA GLU A 20 -27.89 -17.43 1.44
C GLU A 20 -27.85 -15.90 1.45
N GLN A 21 -27.10 -15.29 2.38
CA GLN A 21 -26.91 -13.83 2.44
C GLN A 21 -26.20 -13.31 1.18
N GLN A 22 -25.15 -13.99 0.71
CA GLN A 22 -24.46 -13.63 -0.53
C GLN A 22 -25.43 -13.65 -1.72
N LEU A 23 -26.27 -14.69 -1.85
CA LEU A 23 -27.25 -14.76 -2.95
C LEU A 23 -28.31 -13.67 -2.87
N LYS A 24 -28.74 -13.29 -1.66
CA LYS A 24 -29.66 -12.17 -1.45
C LYS A 24 -29.03 -10.83 -1.84
N GLU A 25 -27.75 -10.65 -1.53
CA GLU A 25 -26.99 -9.47 -1.95
C GLU A 25 -26.83 -9.41 -3.48
N MET A 26 -26.54 -10.54 -4.13
CA MET A 26 -26.49 -10.61 -5.59
C MET A 26 -27.86 -10.34 -6.24
N GLU A 27 -28.96 -10.79 -5.64
CA GLU A 27 -30.32 -10.45 -6.10
C GLU A 27 -30.59 -8.94 -6.01
N TRP A 28 -30.08 -8.29 -4.96
CA TRP A 28 -30.13 -6.84 -4.84
C TRP A 28 -29.35 -6.16 -5.97
N PHE A 29 -28.10 -6.57 -6.25
CA PHE A 29 -27.32 -6.02 -7.36
C PHE A 29 -28.04 -6.17 -8.71
N ILE A 30 -28.59 -7.35 -9.00
CA ILE A 30 -29.36 -7.61 -10.22
C ILE A 30 -30.57 -6.68 -10.33
N THR A 31 -31.24 -6.39 -9.22
CA THR A 31 -32.43 -5.56 -9.20
C THR A 31 -32.10 -4.08 -9.33
N ALA A 32 -31.11 -3.60 -8.57
CA ALA A 32 -30.65 -2.21 -8.61
C ALA A 32 -30.06 -1.84 -9.99
N ALA A 33 -29.40 -2.80 -10.66
CA ALA A 33 -28.79 -2.59 -11.96
C ALA A 33 -29.75 -2.54 -13.15
N LYS A 34 -31.03 -2.93 -12.99
CA LYS A 34 -31.99 -3.02 -14.11
C LYS A 34 -32.05 -1.77 -15.00
N PRO A 35 -32.07 -0.53 -14.46
CA PRO A 35 -32.11 0.68 -15.28
C PRO A 35 -30.84 0.94 -16.09
N PHE A 36 -29.72 0.36 -15.66
CA PHE A 36 -28.38 0.63 -16.20
C PHE A 36 -27.86 -0.49 -17.09
N LYS A 37 -28.67 -1.52 -17.36
CA LYS A 37 -28.25 -2.65 -18.18
C LYS A 37 -27.83 -2.19 -19.58
N GLY A 38 -26.65 -2.64 -20.03
CA GLY A 38 -26.05 -2.23 -21.29
C GLY A 38 -25.23 -0.94 -21.21
N MET A 39 -25.16 -0.30 -20.04
CA MET A 39 -24.23 0.79 -19.76
C MET A 39 -22.79 0.29 -19.72
N GLU A 40 -21.87 1.18 -20.06
CA GLU A 40 -20.43 0.96 -20.02
C GLU A 40 -19.80 2.03 -19.12
N ILE A 41 -18.97 1.59 -18.17
CA ILE A 41 -18.30 2.43 -17.17
C ILE A 41 -16.80 2.26 -17.35
N ASN A 42 -16.06 3.37 -17.40
CA ASN A 42 -14.60 3.36 -17.54
C ASN A 42 -13.96 3.69 -16.19
N VAL A 43 -13.09 2.79 -15.72
CA VAL A 43 -12.39 2.90 -14.44
C VAL A 43 -10.89 2.92 -14.70
N LEU A 44 -10.16 3.77 -13.98
CA LEU A 44 -8.70 3.78 -14.00
C LEU A 44 -8.12 3.48 -12.62
N SER A 45 -7.14 2.59 -12.55
CA SER A 45 -6.32 2.40 -11.35
C SER A 45 -4.88 2.00 -11.65
N GLU A 46 -4.07 1.93 -10.58
CA GLU A 46 -2.67 1.53 -10.64
C GLU A 46 -2.50 0.03 -10.98
N THR A 47 -1.39 -0.34 -11.63
CA THR A 47 -1.07 -1.74 -11.95
C THR A 47 -0.49 -2.50 -10.75
N ILE A 48 -1.37 -2.92 -9.84
CA ILE A 48 -1.04 -3.80 -8.70
C ILE A 48 -1.87 -5.09 -8.72
N PRO A 49 -1.44 -6.16 -8.02
CA PRO A 49 -2.14 -7.46 -8.06
C PRO A 49 -3.63 -7.40 -7.69
N THR A 50 -4.01 -6.55 -6.74
CA THR A 50 -5.42 -6.36 -6.34
C THR A 50 -6.26 -5.82 -7.50
N HIS A 51 -5.82 -4.75 -8.15
CA HIS A 51 -6.54 -4.17 -9.27
C HIS A 51 -6.50 -5.07 -10.52
N GLU A 52 -5.46 -5.89 -10.70
CA GLU A 52 -5.46 -6.92 -11.74
C GLU A 52 -6.58 -7.94 -11.52
N TYR A 53 -6.79 -8.35 -10.27
CA TYR A 53 -7.88 -9.24 -9.91
C TYR A 53 -9.24 -8.57 -10.14
N GLU A 54 -9.40 -7.31 -9.74
CA GLU A 54 -10.63 -6.55 -10.00
C GLU A 54 -10.93 -6.41 -11.49
N SER A 55 -9.96 -5.95 -12.27
CA SER A 55 -10.12 -5.70 -13.71
C SER A 55 -10.40 -6.99 -14.50
N LYS A 56 -9.73 -8.09 -14.17
CA LYS A 56 -9.88 -9.36 -14.92
C LYS A 56 -11.02 -10.23 -14.41
N THR A 57 -11.33 -10.17 -13.11
CA THR A 57 -12.25 -11.11 -12.45
C THR A 57 -13.50 -10.40 -11.97
N LEU A 58 -13.40 -9.37 -11.12
CA LEU A 58 -14.57 -8.72 -10.54
C LEU A 58 -15.37 -7.92 -11.57
N ALA A 59 -14.72 -7.21 -12.49
CA ALA A 59 -15.38 -6.49 -13.59
C ALA A 59 -16.21 -7.45 -14.46
N LYS A 60 -15.64 -8.62 -14.78
CA LYS A 60 -16.35 -9.68 -15.51
C LYS A 60 -17.53 -10.24 -14.71
N ALA A 61 -17.33 -10.51 -13.42
CA ALA A 61 -18.41 -11.00 -12.56
C ALA A 61 -19.56 -9.98 -12.48
N PHE A 62 -19.22 -8.70 -12.31
CA PHE A 62 -20.17 -7.61 -12.27
C PHE A 62 -20.97 -7.51 -13.58
N GLU A 63 -20.32 -7.60 -14.74
CA GLU A 63 -20.99 -7.61 -16.04
C GLU A 63 -21.92 -8.82 -16.20
N GLU A 64 -21.47 -10.03 -15.87
CA GLU A 64 -22.29 -11.23 -16.00
C GLU A 64 -23.51 -11.23 -15.06
N ILE A 65 -23.41 -10.55 -13.91
CA ILE A 65 -24.47 -10.45 -12.90
C ILE A 65 -25.45 -9.34 -13.26
N THR A 66 -24.95 -8.15 -13.60
CA THR A 66 -25.75 -6.92 -13.74
C THR A 66 -26.08 -6.56 -15.18
N GLY A 67 -25.25 -6.99 -16.13
CA GLY A 67 -25.27 -6.55 -17.52
C GLY A 67 -24.68 -5.15 -17.74
N ILE A 68 -23.95 -4.60 -16.78
CA ILE A 68 -23.19 -3.35 -16.89
C ILE A 68 -21.74 -3.71 -17.17
N LYS A 69 -21.16 -3.16 -18.25
CA LYS A 69 -19.77 -3.42 -18.60
C LYS A 69 -18.85 -2.44 -17.86
N VAL A 70 -17.80 -2.97 -17.23
CA VAL A 70 -16.77 -2.15 -16.58
C VAL A 70 -15.45 -2.32 -17.35
N ASN A 71 -15.02 -1.26 -18.02
CA ASN A 71 -13.69 -1.17 -18.62
C ASN A 71 -12.70 -0.67 -17.57
N HIS A 72 -12.06 -1.60 -16.86
CA HIS A 72 -11.08 -1.27 -15.84
C HIS A 72 -9.66 -1.25 -16.42
N GLN A 73 -9.17 -0.06 -16.71
CA GLN A 73 -7.83 0.17 -17.23
C GLN A 73 -6.81 0.25 -16.09
N LEU A 74 -5.64 -0.35 -16.31
CA LEU A 74 -4.50 -0.31 -15.39
C LEU A 74 -3.36 0.49 -16.02
N LEU A 75 -2.86 1.48 -15.31
CA LEU A 75 -1.67 2.27 -15.69
C LEU A 75 -0.69 2.34 -14.52
N GLY A 76 0.48 2.95 -14.72
CA GLY A 76 1.38 3.30 -13.63
C GLY A 76 0.78 4.39 -12.74
N GLU A 77 1.19 4.44 -11.48
CA GLU A 77 0.67 5.38 -10.48
C GLU A 77 0.78 6.84 -10.95
N GLY A 78 1.93 7.21 -11.55
CA GLY A 78 2.16 8.56 -12.07
C GLY A 78 1.15 8.98 -13.13
N GLU A 79 0.76 8.06 -14.02
CA GLU A 79 -0.28 8.30 -15.02
C GLU A 79 -1.68 8.40 -14.40
N VAL A 80 -1.98 7.62 -13.35
CA VAL A 80 -3.24 7.72 -12.60
C VAL A 80 -3.35 9.11 -11.95
N VAL A 81 -2.30 9.56 -11.26
CA VAL A 81 -2.25 10.89 -10.64
C VAL A 81 -2.44 11.99 -11.67
N GLN A 82 -1.78 11.88 -12.83
CA GLN A 82 -1.93 12.85 -13.92
C GLN A 82 -3.37 12.88 -14.48
N ALA A 83 -4.01 11.72 -14.66
CA ALA A 83 -5.38 11.63 -15.15
C ALA A 83 -6.37 12.24 -14.15
N VAL A 84 -6.24 11.92 -12.86
CA VAL A 84 -7.03 12.51 -11.75
C VAL A 84 -6.90 14.05 -11.76
N GLN A 85 -5.67 14.56 -11.79
CA GLN A 85 -5.42 16.01 -11.82
C GLN A 85 -6.04 16.67 -13.06
N THR A 86 -5.94 16.02 -14.22
CA THR A 86 -6.50 16.54 -15.48
C THR A 86 -8.04 16.61 -15.42
N GLN A 87 -8.71 15.57 -14.93
CA GLN A 87 -10.17 15.55 -14.80
C GLN A 87 -10.65 16.63 -13.82
N MET A 88 -9.98 16.82 -12.68
CA MET A 88 -10.29 17.89 -11.73
C MET A 88 -10.10 19.29 -12.33
N GLN A 89 -8.99 19.54 -13.03
CA GLN A 89 -8.67 20.86 -13.57
C GLN A 89 -9.55 21.25 -14.77
N THR A 90 -9.88 20.28 -15.62
CA THR A 90 -10.65 20.53 -16.85
C THR A 90 -12.15 20.42 -16.63
N ASN A 91 -12.59 19.79 -15.54
CA ASN A 91 -13.98 19.42 -15.26
C ASN A 91 -14.62 18.61 -16.41
N ARG A 92 -13.81 17.86 -17.15
CA ARG A 92 -14.26 16.94 -18.21
C ARG A 92 -14.16 15.51 -17.70
N ASN A 93 -15.17 14.70 -17.98
CA ASN A 93 -15.11 13.27 -17.69
C ASN A 93 -14.07 12.59 -18.60
N LEU A 94 -13.03 12.01 -18.01
CA LEU A 94 -12.03 11.17 -18.66
C LEU A 94 -12.28 9.70 -18.31
N TYR A 95 -12.50 9.43 -17.01
CA TYR A 95 -12.96 8.15 -16.48
C TYR A 95 -14.08 8.39 -15.49
N ASP A 96 -15.02 7.45 -15.45
CA ASP A 96 -16.22 7.54 -14.62
C ASP A 96 -15.88 7.32 -13.13
N ALA A 97 -14.87 6.49 -12.85
CA ALA A 97 -14.31 6.29 -11.52
C ALA A 97 -12.80 6.06 -11.55
N TYR A 98 -12.17 6.29 -10.41
CA TYR A 98 -10.75 6.04 -10.19
C TYR A 98 -10.56 5.23 -8.91
N ILE A 99 -9.50 4.43 -8.86
CA ILE A 99 -8.92 3.99 -7.58
C ILE A 99 -7.58 4.72 -7.45
N ASN A 100 -7.53 5.70 -6.55
CA ASN A 100 -6.34 6.50 -6.28
C ASN A 100 -6.12 6.63 -4.77
N ASP A 101 -4.91 7.00 -4.40
CA ASP A 101 -4.44 7.03 -3.01
C ASP A 101 -5.28 7.94 -2.12
N SER A 102 -5.48 7.51 -0.88
CA SER A 102 -6.22 8.27 0.13
C SER A 102 -5.46 9.51 0.59
N ASP A 103 -4.16 9.63 0.29
CA ASP A 103 -3.38 10.85 0.50
C ASP A 103 -3.94 12.07 -0.27
N LEU A 104 -4.74 11.84 -1.32
CA LEU A 104 -5.45 12.90 -2.02
C LEU A 104 -6.69 13.41 -1.26
N ILE A 105 -7.04 12.85 -0.10
CA ILE A 105 -8.26 13.22 0.65
C ILE A 105 -8.35 14.73 0.90
N GLY A 106 -7.23 15.35 1.28
CA GLY A 106 -7.18 16.80 1.52
C GLY A 106 -7.37 17.62 0.25
N THR A 107 -7.05 17.07 -0.92
CA THR A 107 -7.31 17.71 -2.22
C THR A 107 -8.78 17.58 -2.56
N HIS A 108 -9.34 16.37 -2.47
CA HIS A 108 -10.74 16.09 -2.76
C HIS A 108 -11.68 16.91 -1.89
N SER A 109 -11.41 16.97 -0.58
CA SER A 109 -12.22 17.73 0.37
C SER A 109 -12.07 19.25 0.20
N ARG A 110 -10.93 19.78 -0.24
CA ARG A 110 -10.74 21.24 -0.40
C ARG A 110 -11.25 21.76 -1.74
N LEU A 111 -10.97 21.04 -2.82
CA LEU A 111 -11.38 21.44 -4.16
C LEU A 111 -12.85 21.12 -4.45
N GLN A 112 -13.48 20.25 -3.63
CA GLN A 112 -14.88 19.85 -3.79
C GLN A 112 -15.17 19.28 -5.19
N SER A 113 -14.15 18.77 -5.89
CA SER A 113 -14.26 18.26 -7.26
C SER A 113 -14.67 16.79 -7.30
N ALA A 114 -14.41 16.05 -6.21
CA ALA A 114 -14.94 14.70 -5.99
C ALA A 114 -16.38 14.73 -5.47
N VAL A 115 -17.08 13.61 -5.59
CA VAL A 115 -18.40 13.39 -5.00
C VAL A 115 -18.24 13.15 -3.50
N ASN A 116 -19.00 13.88 -2.68
CA ASN A 116 -19.13 13.58 -1.25
C ASN A 116 -20.01 12.34 -1.11
N LEU A 117 -19.40 11.20 -0.81
CA LEU A 117 -20.07 9.90 -0.77
C LEU A 117 -21.02 9.80 0.42
N THR A 118 -20.76 10.48 1.54
CA THR A 118 -21.70 10.53 2.67
C THR A 118 -23.05 11.11 2.25
N ASP A 119 -23.03 12.26 1.60
CA ASP A 119 -24.27 12.95 1.21
C ASP A 119 -24.89 12.30 -0.03
N TRP A 120 -24.08 11.82 -0.97
CA TRP A 120 -24.56 11.13 -2.16
C TRP A 120 -25.28 9.82 -1.80
N MET A 121 -24.69 8.97 -0.95
CA MET A 121 -25.31 7.71 -0.51
C MET A 121 -26.61 7.93 0.28
N ALA A 122 -26.73 9.06 1.00
CA ALA A 122 -27.94 9.43 1.73
C ALA A 122 -29.03 10.06 0.84
N GLY A 123 -28.62 10.65 -0.29
CA GLY A 123 -29.47 11.39 -1.22
C GLY A 123 -29.63 10.68 -2.57
N GLU A 124 -29.02 11.24 -3.61
CA GLU A 124 -29.17 10.80 -5.00
C GLU A 124 -28.74 9.35 -5.23
N GLY A 125 -27.63 8.93 -4.62
CA GLY A 125 -27.11 7.56 -4.69
C GLY A 125 -27.87 6.55 -3.85
N LYS A 126 -28.85 6.95 -3.03
CA LYS A 126 -29.53 6.06 -2.06
C LYS A 126 -30.14 4.81 -2.70
N GLY A 127 -30.66 4.93 -3.92
CA GLY A 127 -31.25 3.80 -4.66
C GLY A 127 -30.23 2.75 -5.10
N VAL A 128 -28.95 3.13 -5.19
CA VAL A 128 -27.82 2.29 -5.60
C VAL A 128 -26.79 2.10 -4.49
N THR A 129 -27.08 2.56 -3.26
CA THR A 129 -26.30 2.23 -2.07
C THR A 129 -26.76 0.89 -1.53
N LEU A 130 -25.83 -0.07 -1.46
CA LEU A 130 -26.10 -1.40 -0.92
C LEU A 130 -26.59 -1.31 0.54
N PRO A 131 -27.79 -1.81 0.89
CA PRO A 131 -28.35 -1.68 2.24
C PRO A 131 -27.55 -2.39 3.33
N THR A 132 -26.74 -3.38 2.95
CA THR A 132 -25.84 -4.13 3.83
C THR A 132 -24.43 -3.56 3.89
N LEU A 133 -24.14 -2.46 3.18
CA LEU A 133 -22.84 -1.80 3.22
C LEU A 133 -22.59 -1.20 4.61
N ASP A 134 -21.65 -1.77 5.35
CA ASP A 134 -21.18 -1.20 6.60
C ASP A 134 -19.93 -0.34 6.36
N VAL A 135 -20.12 0.97 6.17
CA VAL A 135 -19.02 1.92 5.96
C VAL A 135 -18.03 1.96 7.13
N LYS A 136 -18.45 1.51 8.33
CA LYS A 136 -17.57 1.48 9.51
C LYS A 136 -16.68 0.24 9.56
N ASP A 137 -16.97 -0.77 8.74
CA ASP A 137 -16.17 -2.00 8.66
C ASP A 137 -14.93 -1.83 7.78
N PHE A 138 -14.83 -0.73 7.03
CA PHE A 138 -13.64 -0.41 6.26
C PHE A 138 -12.45 -0.07 7.16
N ILE A 139 -11.38 -0.84 7.02
CA ILE A 139 -10.06 -0.49 7.55
C ILE A 139 -9.60 0.77 6.83
N GLY A 140 -9.29 1.83 7.57
CA GLY A 140 -8.80 3.09 6.99
C GLY A 140 -9.90 4.04 6.51
N ILE A 141 -11.17 3.89 6.91
CA ILE A 141 -12.23 4.86 6.55
C ILE A 141 -11.89 6.31 6.98
N SER A 142 -11.09 6.48 8.04
CA SER A 142 -10.59 7.78 8.46
C SER A 142 -9.63 8.42 7.47
N PHE A 143 -8.95 7.64 6.63
CA PHE A 143 -8.02 8.15 5.61
C PHE A 143 -8.77 8.82 4.46
N THR A 144 -10.00 8.39 4.19
CA THR A 144 -10.85 8.94 3.13
C THR A 144 -11.94 9.88 3.66
N THR A 145 -11.85 10.27 4.93
CA THR A 145 -12.77 11.21 5.58
C THR A 145 -12.14 12.59 5.68
N GLY A 146 -12.80 13.60 5.11
CA GLY A 146 -12.34 14.98 5.13
C GLY A 146 -12.44 15.62 6.52
N PRO A 147 -11.82 16.81 6.73
CA PRO A 147 -11.93 17.55 8.00
C PRO A 147 -13.37 17.97 8.36
N ASP A 148 -14.29 17.91 7.40
CA ASP A 148 -15.74 18.13 7.55
C ASP A 148 -16.49 16.90 8.09
N GLY A 149 -15.80 15.78 8.32
CA GLY A 149 -16.39 14.52 8.79
C GLY A 149 -17.12 13.76 7.69
N LYS A 150 -16.92 14.10 6.42
CA LYS A 150 -17.57 13.47 5.26
C LYS A 150 -16.61 12.51 4.55
N ILE A 151 -17.15 11.41 4.05
CA ILE A 151 -16.42 10.43 3.25
C ILE A 151 -16.36 10.91 1.81
N TRP A 152 -15.16 11.03 1.26
CA TRP A 152 -14.92 11.49 -0.12
C TRP A 152 -14.43 10.38 -1.06
N GLN A 153 -13.95 9.28 -0.49
CA GLN A 153 -13.51 8.08 -1.21
C GLN A 153 -13.89 6.83 -0.40
N LEU A 154 -14.06 5.68 -1.03
CA LEU A 154 -14.23 4.39 -0.33
C LEU A 154 -12.91 3.61 -0.36
N PRO A 155 -12.33 3.25 0.80
CA PRO A 155 -11.11 2.44 0.83
C PRO A 155 -11.30 1.12 0.10
N ASP A 156 -10.29 0.67 -0.63
CA ASP A 156 -10.36 -0.52 -1.48
C ASP A 156 -9.29 -1.55 -1.11
N GLN A 157 -8.02 -1.14 -1.09
CA GLN A 157 -6.87 -1.96 -0.70
C GLN A 157 -5.95 -1.22 0.28
N GLN A 158 -5.05 -1.94 0.96
CA GLN A 158 -4.14 -1.38 1.97
C GLN A 158 -2.66 -1.46 1.55
N PHE A 159 -1.96 -0.35 1.72
CA PHE A 159 -0.51 -0.22 1.65
C PHE A 159 0.10 -0.12 3.05
N ALA A 160 -0.16 -1.13 3.90
CA ALA A 160 0.44 -1.17 5.22
C ALA A 160 1.93 -1.52 5.11
N ASN A 161 2.80 -0.63 5.59
CA ASN A 161 4.24 -0.90 5.69
C ASN A 161 4.53 -1.93 6.80
N LEU A 162 5.27 -2.97 6.45
CA LEU A 162 5.79 -3.96 7.39
C LEU A 162 7.26 -4.27 7.10
N TYR A 163 7.99 -4.71 8.14
CA TYR A 163 9.29 -5.33 7.97
C TYR A 163 9.11 -6.77 7.48
N TRP A 164 9.86 -7.16 6.45
CA TRP A 164 9.87 -8.50 5.87
C TRP A 164 11.21 -9.20 6.10
N PHE A 165 11.20 -10.51 6.39
CA PHE A 165 12.45 -11.27 6.59
C PHE A 165 12.33 -12.78 6.32
N ARG A 166 13.48 -13.41 6.01
CA ARG A 166 13.67 -14.86 5.84
C ARG A 166 13.67 -15.59 7.16
N TYR A 167 12.48 -16.00 7.59
CA TYR A 167 12.24 -16.70 8.84
C TYR A 167 12.98 -18.03 8.93
N ASP A 168 13.08 -18.76 7.82
CA ASP A 168 13.89 -19.97 7.72
C ASP A 168 15.38 -19.70 8.01
N TRP A 169 15.95 -18.64 7.44
CA TRP A 169 17.35 -18.24 7.72
C TRP A 169 17.55 -17.78 9.15
N PHE A 170 16.61 -17.01 9.70
CA PHE A 170 16.69 -16.52 11.07
C PHE A 170 16.58 -17.65 12.11
N LYS A 171 16.06 -18.82 11.73
CA LYS A 171 15.96 -20.01 12.58
C LYS A 171 17.09 -21.01 12.43
N ARG A 172 17.95 -20.85 11.43
CA ARG A 172 19.08 -21.75 11.21
C ARG A 172 20.07 -21.71 12.38
N PRO A 173 20.34 -22.84 13.07
CA PRO A 173 21.17 -22.86 14.28
C PRO A 173 22.60 -22.34 14.06
N ASP A 174 23.20 -22.66 12.91
CA ASP A 174 24.52 -22.21 12.49
C ASP A 174 24.57 -20.68 12.33
N LEU A 175 23.57 -20.10 11.65
CA LEU A 175 23.50 -18.65 11.44
C LEU A 175 23.24 -17.89 12.74
N ARG A 176 22.34 -18.40 13.59
CA ARG A 176 22.08 -17.81 14.91
C ARG A 176 23.33 -17.79 15.79
N LYS A 177 24.08 -18.91 15.81
CA LYS A 177 25.32 -19.00 16.57
C LYS A 177 26.36 -18.01 16.03
N ALA A 178 26.60 -18.02 14.72
CA ALA A 178 27.59 -17.14 14.09
C ALA A 178 27.25 -15.64 14.28
N PHE A 179 25.98 -15.27 14.19
CA PHE A 179 25.53 -13.91 14.47
C PHE A 179 25.81 -13.52 15.92
N LYS A 180 25.42 -14.37 16.89
CA LYS A 180 25.66 -14.11 18.30
C LYS A 180 27.14 -13.99 18.64
N ASP A 181 27.97 -14.86 18.08
CA ASP A 181 29.43 -14.82 18.26
C ASP A 181 30.03 -13.50 17.71
N LYS A 182 29.43 -12.94 16.65
CA LYS A 182 29.90 -11.71 15.98
C LYS A 182 29.45 -10.43 16.68
N TYR A 183 28.17 -10.31 17.04
CA TYR A 183 27.57 -9.06 17.55
C TYR A 183 27.21 -9.09 19.03
N GLY A 184 27.30 -10.26 19.69
CA GLY A 184 27.05 -10.39 21.12
C GLY A 184 25.58 -10.48 21.53
N TYR A 185 24.63 -10.56 20.58
CA TYR A 185 23.21 -10.73 20.84
C TYR A 185 22.55 -11.70 19.84
N GLU A 186 21.33 -12.16 20.14
CA GLU A 186 20.62 -13.15 19.32
C GLU A 186 20.13 -12.56 17.99
N LEU A 187 20.26 -13.33 16.90
CA LEU A 187 19.62 -13.02 15.62
C LEU A 187 18.10 -13.10 15.77
N GLY A 188 17.40 -12.03 15.42
CA GLY A 188 15.94 -11.91 15.56
C GLY A 188 15.39 -10.68 14.83
N VAL A 189 14.10 -10.40 15.02
CA VAL A 189 13.44 -9.22 14.44
C VAL A 189 14.11 -7.94 15.00
N PRO A 190 14.65 -7.05 14.15
CA PRO A 190 15.33 -5.85 14.60
C PRO A 190 14.33 -4.84 15.17
N VAL A 191 14.63 -4.29 16.34
CA VAL A 191 13.80 -3.25 16.98
C VAL A 191 14.24 -1.83 16.60
N ASN A 192 15.46 -1.69 16.09
CA ASN A 192 16.04 -0.41 15.67
C ASN A 192 16.96 -0.58 14.44
N TRP A 193 17.34 0.55 13.84
CA TRP A 193 18.15 0.56 12.63
C TRP A 193 19.58 0.03 12.82
N SER A 194 20.16 0.14 14.02
CA SER A 194 21.48 -0.45 14.30
C SER A 194 21.43 -1.97 14.21
N ALA A 195 20.42 -2.60 14.85
CA ALA A 195 20.22 -4.03 14.75
C ALA A 195 19.87 -4.48 13.32
N TYR A 196 19.07 -3.67 12.59
CA TYR A 196 18.79 -3.93 11.19
C TYR A 196 20.09 -3.93 10.35
N GLU A 197 20.96 -2.95 10.56
CA GLU A 197 22.23 -2.80 9.85
C GLU A 197 23.21 -3.94 10.15
N ASP A 198 23.32 -4.35 11.41
CA ASP A 198 24.13 -5.52 11.80
C ASP A 198 23.67 -6.79 11.06
N ILE A 199 22.36 -7.02 10.98
CA ILE A 199 21.80 -8.15 10.24
C ILE A 199 22.11 -8.00 8.73
N ALA A 200 21.99 -6.79 8.19
CA ALA A 200 22.28 -6.54 6.78
C ALA A 200 23.75 -6.80 6.44
N GLU A 201 24.68 -6.38 7.30
CA GLU A 201 26.12 -6.64 7.17
C GLU A 201 26.43 -8.13 7.34
N PHE A 202 25.85 -8.79 8.34
CA PHE A 202 26.05 -10.21 8.61
C PHE A 202 25.78 -11.07 7.37
N PHE A 203 24.61 -10.91 6.76
CA PHE A 203 24.22 -11.71 5.59
C PHE A 203 25.02 -11.30 4.34
N SER A 204 25.26 -10.01 4.12
CA SER A 204 25.93 -9.51 2.91
C SER A 204 27.44 -9.75 2.89
N VAL A 205 28.10 -9.62 4.04
CA VAL A 205 29.56 -9.52 4.17
C VAL A 205 30.15 -10.71 4.93
N GLN A 206 29.50 -11.20 5.99
CA GLN A 206 30.03 -12.33 6.77
C GLN A 206 29.64 -13.68 6.16
N VAL A 207 28.33 -13.92 5.98
CA VAL A 207 27.80 -15.19 5.44
C VAL A 207 28.06 -15.30 3.94
N LYS A 208 27.72 -14.25 3.19
CA LYS A 208 27.87 -14.10 1.73
C LYS A 208 27.13 -15.11 0.85
N GLN A 209 27.09 -16.37 1.23
CA GLN A 209 26.44 -17.43 0.48
C GLN A 209 25.65 -18.36 1.40
N ILE A 210 24.48 -18.78 0.92
CA ILE A 210 23.71 -19.87 1.51
C ILE A 210 23.45 -20.87 0.39
N ASP A 211 23.75 -22.14 0.66
CA ASP A 211 23.53 -23.26 -0.27
C ASP A 211 24.15 -23.02 -1.66
N GLY A 212 25.36 -22.42 -1.67
CA GLY A 212 26.12 -22.09 -2.89
C GLY A 212 25.62 -20.87 -3.66
N LYS A 213 24.58 -20.18 -3.20
CA LYS A 213 24.03 -18.98 -3.84
C LYS A 213 24.48 -17.71 -3.11
N ARG A 214 24.86 -16.67 -3.86
CA ARG A 214 25.12 -15.33 -3.31
C ARG A 214 23.85 -14.79 -2.66
N ILE A 215 23.99 -14.25 -1.46
CA ILE A 215 22.90 -13.63 -0.70
C ILE A 215 23.23 -12.18 -0.31
N TYR A 216 22.19 -11.47 0.08
CA TYR A 216 22.17 -10.05 0.42
C TYR A 216 21.36 -9.84 1.71
N GLY A 217 21.80 -8.90 2.53
CA GLY A 217 21.22 -8.66 3.85
C GLY A 217 20.14 -7.60 3.87
N HIS A 218 19.90 -6.92 2.74
CA HIS A 218 18.92 -5.84 2.62
C HIS A 218 18.29 -5.86 1.21
N MET A 219 17.11 -5.27 1.09
CA MET A 219 16.48 -4.93 -0.18
C MET A 219 15.72 -3.62 -0.04
N ASP A 220 15.87 -2.78 -1.05
CA ASP A 220 15.09 -1.59 -1.36
C ASP A 220 15.30 -1.29 -2.87
N TYR A 221 14.84 -0.15 -3.36
CA TYR A 221 14.96 0.25 -4.75
C TYR A 221 15.46 1.69 -4.91
N GLY A 222 15.92 2.04 -6.11
CA GLY A 222 16.52 3.35 -6.36
C GLY A 222 16.40 3.92 -7.77
N LYS A 223 15.59 3.30 -8.65
CA LYS A 223 15.30 3.87 -9.96
C LYS A 223 14.59 5.21 -9.76
N ARG A 224 15.03 6.22 -10.50
CA ARG A 224 14.41 7.53 -10.48
C ARG A 224 13.05 7.48 -11.18
N ALA A 225 11.98 7.34 -10.39
CA ALA A 225 10.59 7.36 -10.80
C ALA A 225 9.73 8.03 -9.69
N PRO A 226 8.45 8.34 -9.93
CA PRO A 226 7.58 8.99 -8.93
C PRO A 226 7.56 8.26 -7.57
N ASP A 227 7.48 6.93 -7.62
CA ASP A 227 7.50 6.02 -6.48
C ASP A 227 8.71 6.16 -5.54
N LEU A 228 9.85 6.63 -6.03
CA LEU A 228 11.04 6.88 -5.21
C LEU A 228 10.85 8.12 -4.34
N GLY A 229 10.10 9.12 -4.82
CA GLY A 229 9.72 10.28 -4.03
C GLY A 229 8.88 9.88 -2.83
N TRP A 230 7.79 9.15 -3.11
CA TRP A 230 6.89 8.56 -2.11
C TRP A 230 7.66 7.68 -1.12
N ARG A 231 8.53 6.80 -1.63
CA ARG A 231 9.41 5.96 -0.80
C ARG A 231 10.17 6.75 0.26
N MET A 232 10.60 7.97 -0.04
CA MET A 232 11.28 8.80 0.94
C MET A 232 10.28 9.36 1.96
N THR A 233 9.31 10.15 1.51
CA THR A 233 8.39 10.91 2.38
C THR A 233 7.49 10.03 3.21
N ASP A 234 7.04 8.90 2.65
CA ASP A 234 6.04 8.04 3.25
C ASP A 234 6.70 7.15 4.31
N ALA A 235 7.89 6.65 3.98
CA ALA A 235 8.54 5.59 4.72
C ALA A 235 9.81 6.04 5.43
N TRP A 236 10.85 6.39 4.67
CA TRP A 236 12.19 6.55 5.22
C TRP A 236 12.26 7.71 6.22
N LEU A 237 11.61 8.84 5.91
CA LEU A 237 11.60 9.99 6.81
C LEU A 237 10.90 9.64 8.14
N SER A 238 9.68 9.10 8.07
CA SER A 238 8.89 8.76 9.26
C SER A 238 9.54 7.65 10.10
N MET A 239 10.08 6.60 9.47
CA MET A 239 10.81 5.54 10.16
C MET A 239 12.09 6.04 10.83
N ALA A 240 12.73 7.07 10.29
CA ALA A 240 13.88 7.70 10.93
C ALA A 240 13.50 8.48 12.19
N GLY A 241 12.26 8.98 12.26
CA GLY A 241 11.75 9.89 13.28
C GLY A 241 11.53 11.33 12.80
N SER A 242 11.30 11.54 11.49
CA SER A 242 10.86 12.85 10.97
C SER A 242 9.41 13.12 11.37
N GLY A 243 9.13 14.34 11.83
CA GLY A 243 7.81 14.78 12.25
C GLY A 243 7.64 14.87 13.77
N SER A 244 6.46 15.29 14.19
CA SER A 244 6.10 15.45 15.59
C SER A 244 5.39 14.21 16.15
N LYS A 245 5.28 14.11 17.48
CA LYS A 245 4.42 13.10 18.12
C LYS A 245 2.95 13.34 17.77
N GLY A 246 2.19 12.26 17.64
CA GLY A 246 0.78 12.26 17.26
C GLY A 246 0.48 11.17 16.24
N LEU A 247 -0.64 10.48 16.43
CA LEU A 247 -1.16 9.49 15.50
C LEU A 247 -2.54 9.94 15.00
N PRO A 248 -2.92 9.66 13.73
CA PRO A 248 -2.11 8.94 12.73
C PRO A 248 -0.94 9.78 12.18
N ASN A 249 -1.00 11.10 12.29
CA ASN A 249 0.02 12.04 11.81
C ASN A 249 0.41 13.04 12.92
N GLY A 250 1.69 13.41 12.96
CA GLY A 250 2.24 14.32 13.96
C GLY A 250 1.74 15.77 13.84
N ARG A 251 1.70 16.50 14.95
CA ARG A 251 1.50 17.98 14.96
C ARG A 251 2.54 18.67 15.85
N PRO A 252 3.10 19.83 15.45
CA PRO A 252 2.73 20.62 14.27
C PRO A 252 3.36 20.16 12.95
N ILE A 253 4.31 19.22 12.97
CA ILE A 253 4.93 18.68 11.75
C ILE A 253 4.44 17.25 11.54
N ASP A 254 3.88 16.96 10.37
CA ASP A 254 3.49 15.61 10.00
C ASP A 254 4.70 14.73 9.64
N GLU A 255 4.44 13.46 9.36
CA GLU A 255 5.45 12.45 9.03
C GLU A 255 6.16 12.70 7.69
N TRP A 256 5.55 13.48 6.79
CA TRP A 256 6.17 13.92 5.55
C TRP A 256 7.10 15.11 5.77
N GLY A 257 7.16 15.63 7.00
CA GLY A 257 7.96 16.79 7.37
C GLY A 257 7.28 18.13 7.06
N ILE A 258 5.96 18.14 6.79
CA ILE A 258 5.20 19.35 6.50
C ILE A 258 4.63 19.91 7.79
N ARG A 259 4.96 21.17 8.06
CA ARG A 259 4.40 21.93 9.18
C ARG A 259 2.99 22.40 8.84
N MET A 260 2.05 22.16 9.74
CA MET A 260 0.70 22.71 9.71
C MET A 260 0.58 23.94 10.61
N GLU A 261 -0.32 24.87 10.27
CA GLU A 261 -0.70 25.94 11.21
C GLU A 261 -1.37 25.36 12.46
N ALA A 262 -1.27 26.07 13.59
CA ALA A 262 -1.84 25.62 14.85
C ALA A 262 -3.36 25.42 14.72
N GLY A 263 -3.83 24.22 15.09
CA GLY A 263 -5.26 23.88 15.09
C GLY A 263 -5.91 23.73 13.71
N SER A 264 -5.14 23.75 12.60
CA SER A 264 -5.69 23.64 11.24
C SER A 264 -5.09 22.47 10.46
N CYS A 265 -5.58 22.23 9.24
CA CYS A 265 -4.95 21.31 8.28
C CYS A 265 -4.27 22.10 7.14
N ASN A 266 -3.85 23.34 7.38
CA ASN A 266 -3.22 24.17 6.35
C ASN A 266 -1.69 24.05 6.40
N PRO A 267 -1.03 23.66 5.31
CA PRO A 267 0.42 23.57 5.27
C PRO A 267 1.08 24.96 5.29
N ALA A 268 2.09 25.14 6.15
CA ALA A 268 2.73 26.42 6.45
C ALA A 268 4.26 26.42 6.22
N GLY A 269 4.87 25.25 6.02
CA GLY A 269 6.31 25.14 5.75
C GLY A 269 6.75 23.68 5.60
N ALA A 270 7.84 23.47 4.89
CA ALA A 270 8.41 22.13 4.67
C ALA A 270 9.86 22.04 5.15
N SER A 271 10.66 23.09 4.90
CA SER A 271 12.06 23.13 5.36
C SER A 271 12.18 23.56 6.83
N ILE A 272 13.32 23.23 7.46
CA ILE A 272 13.67 23.68 8.82
C ILE A 272 13.64 25.22 8.96
N THR A 273 14.03 25.94 7.91
CA THR A 273 13.99 27.41 7.87
C THR A 273 12.57 27.98 7.83
N ARG A 274 11.58 27.12 7.52
CA ARG A 274 10.15 27.43 7.54
C ARG A 274 9.40 26.60 8.59
N GLY A 275 10.11 25.99 9.54
CA GLY A 275 9.57 25.21 10.64
C GLY A 275 9.04 23.81 10.29
N GLY A 276 9.29 23.30 9.07
CA GLY A 276 9.07 21.89 8.71
C GLY A 276 10.34 21.04 8.90
N GLU A 277 10.31 19.79 8.48
CA GLU A 277 11.37 18.78 8.73
C GLU A 277 11.82 18.04 7.45
N THR A 278 11.35 18.41 6.25
CA THR A 278 11.70 17.69 5.00
C THR A 278 13.21 17.65 4.72
N ASN A 279 13.95 18.66 5.19
CA ASN A 279 15.40 18.73 5.11
C ASN A 279 16.08 18.76 6.49
N GLY A 280 15.40 18.29 7.53
CA GLY A 280 15.94 18.25 8.89
C GLY A 280 16.85 17.05 9.15
N PRO A 281 17.48 16.97 10.35
CA PRO A 281 18.49 15.96 10.66
C PRO A 281 18.02 14.52 10.49
N ALA A 282 16.78 14.21 10.91
CA ALA A 282 16.21 12.87 10.75
C ALA A 282 16.07 12.50 9.28
N SER A 283 15.59 13.44 8.46
CA SER A 283 15.40 13.25 7.02
C SER A 283 16.71 13.07 6.26
N VAL A 284 17.71 13.89 6.57
CA VAL A 284 19.07 13.77 6.00
C VAL A 284 19.69 12.44 6.39
N TYR A 285 19.53 12.01 7.65
CA TYR A 285 20.00 10.73 8.13
C TYR A 285 19.34 9.56 7.38
N ALA A 286 18.02 9.63 7.19
CA ALA A 286 17.23 8.62 6.49
C ALA A 286 17.72 8.40 5.06
N ILE A 287 17.80 9.47 4.27
CA ILE A 287 18.22 9.41 2.86
C ILE A 287 19.66 8.88 2.75
N ARG A 288 20.56 9.33 3.64
CA ARG A 288 21.93 8.80 3.68
C ARG A 288 21.96 7.31 3.97
N LYS A 289 21.15 6.83 4.93
CA LYS A 289 21.10 5.40 5.29
C LYS A 289 20.48 4.54 4.21
N TRP A 290 19.43 5.02 3.55
CA TRP A 290 18.87 4.39 2.36
C TRP A 290 19.94 4.20 1.28
N ASP A 291 20.66 5.26 0.90
CA ASP A 291 21.70 5.17 -0.14
C ASP A 291 22.86 4.24 0.30
N GLU A 292 23.28 4.33 1.56
CA GLU A 292 24.32 3.48 2.12
C GLU A 292 23.94 1.99 2.07
N TRP A 293 22.76 1.62 2.57
CA TRP A 293 22.32 0.23 2.64
C TRP A 293 22.00 -0.33 1.25
N LEU A 294 21.41 0.47 0.36
CA LEU A 294 21.15 0.09 -1.02
C LEU A 294 22.46 -0.28 -1.74
N ARG A 295 23.53 0.50 -1.55
CA ARG A 295 24.83 0.23 -2.19
C ARG A 295 25.61 -0.91 -1.55
N LYS A 296 25.55 -1.04 -0.21
CA LYS A 296 26.38 -1.99 0.53
C LYS A 296 25.75 -3.38 0.64
N TYR A 297 24.44 -3.45 0.83
CA TYR A 297 23.77 -4.65 1.34
C TYR A 297 22.65 -5.17 0.45
N ALA A 298 22.24 -4.43 -0.59
CA ALA A 298 21.25 -4.89 -1.55
C ALA A 298 21.89 -5.62 -2.76
N PRO A 299 21.09 -6.41 -3.52
CA PRO A 299 21.52 -6.92 -4.82
C PRO A 299 22.01 -5.80 -5.75
N PRO A 300 23.05 -6.00 -6.58
CA PRO A 300 23.61 -4.93 -7.42
C PRO A 300 22.60 -4.25 -8.36
N GLY A 301 21.60 -4.99 -8.85
CA GLY A 301 20.54 -4.45 -9.71
C GLY A 301 19.43 -3.70 -8.97
N ALA A 302 19.44 -3.69 -7.63
CA ALA A 302 18.38 -3.07 -6.83
C ALA A 302 18.23 -1.56 -7.10
N ALA A 303 19.35 -0.87 -7.40
CA ALA A 303 19.34 0.55 -7.74
C ALA A 303 18.64 0.85 -9.08
N ASP A 304 18.47 -0.14 -9.94
CA ASP A 304 17.78 -0.01 -11.23
C ASP A 304 16.31 -0.45 -11.15
N TYR A 305 15.87 -0.94 -9.99
CA TYR A 305 14.47 -1.30 -9.77
C TYR A 305 13.63 -0.10 -9.39
N ASP A 306 12.40 -0.09 -9.88
CA ASP A 306 11.30 0.70 -9.34
C ASP A 306 10.49 -0.13 -8.33
N PHE A 307 9.43 0.47 -7.83
CA PHE A 307 8.48 -0.11 -6.92
C PHE A 307 7.97 -1.50 -7.35
N TYR A 308 7.44 -1.57 -8.58
CA TYR A 308 6.82 -2.76 -9.15
C TYR A 308 7.83 -3.90 -9.35
N GLN A 309 9.10 -3.57 -9.58
CA GLN A 309 10.17 -4.56 -9.75
C GLN A 309 10.74 -5.05 -8.41
N SER A 310 10.84 -4.16 -7.42
CA SER A 310 11.56 -4.44 -6.18
C SER A 310 10.87 -5.44 -5.27
N LEU A 311 9.53 -5.37 -5.15
CA LEU A 311 8.80 -6.23 -4.23
C LEU A 311 8.76 -7.69 -4.70
N PRO A 312 8.43 -7.99 -5.98
CA PRO A 312 8.52 -9.36 -6.48
C PRO A 312 9.95 -9.91 -6.51
N ALA A 313 10.98 -9.06 -6.56
CA ALA A 313 12.37 -9.52 -6.58
C ALA A 313 12.77 -10.29 -5.31
N LEU A 314 12.08 -10.09 -4.18
CA LEU A 314 12.28 -10.91 -2.98
C LEU A 314 12.04 -12.41 -3.23
N SER A 315 11.13 -12.76 -4.16
CA SER A 315 10.85 -14.15 -4.54
C SER A 315 12.06 -14.86 -5.15
N GLN A 316 13.09 -14.13 -5.60
CA GLN A 316 14.37 -14.72 -6.02
C GLN A 316 15.04 -15.49 -4.87
N GLY A 317 14.71 -15.17 -3.61
CA GLY A 317 15.12 -15.93 -2.43
C GLY A 317 16.58 -15.73 -2.02
N ASN A 318 17.19 -14.63 -2.44
CA ASN A 318 18.59 -14.27 -2.15
C ASN A 318 18.73 -13.09 -1.17
N VAL A 319 17.63 -12.55 -0.64
CA VAL A 319 17.63 -11.44 0.32
C VAL A 319 17.18 -11.93 1.70
N ALA A 320 17.86 -11.50 2.76
CA ALA A 320 17.55 -11.87 4.14
C ALA A 320 16.40 -11.08 4.75
N GLN A 321 16.31 -9.77 4.45
CA GLN A 321 15.32 -8.87 5.03
C GLN A 321 15.11 -7.62 4.17
N GLN A 322 13.97 -6.97 4.35
CA GLN A 322 13.59 -5.70 3.72
C GLN A 322 12.93 -4.83 4.80
N ILE A 323 13.44 -3.60 4.97
CA ILE A 323 13.00 -2.71 6.05
C ILE A 323 11.54 -2.29 5.90
N PHE A 324 11.10 -2.23 4.64
CA PHE A 324 9.79 -1.73 4.26
C PHE A 324 9.23 -2.55 3.12
N TRP A 325 8.08 -3.18 3.34
CA TRP A 325 7.38 -4.04 2.41
C TRP A 325 5.87 -3.79 2.50
N TYR A 326 5.17 -3.77 1.36
CA TYR A 326 3.73 -3.53 1.32
C TYR A 326 2.91 -4.80 1.19
N THR A 327 1.82 -4.83 1.96
CA THR A 327 0.80 -5.87 1.92
C THR A 327 0.13 -6.06 0.56
N ALA A 328 0.10 -5.04 -0.30
CA ALA A 328 -0.49 -5.11 -1.64
C ALA A 328 0.14 -6.19 -2.55
N PHE A 329 1.37 -6.65 -2.24
CA PHE A 329 2.10 -7.65 -3.01
C PHE A 329 2.13 -9.03 -2.34
N THR A 330 1.29 -9.25 -1.32
CA THR A 330 1.24 -10.53 -0.60
C THR A 330 0.96 -11.70 -1.52
N SER A 331 0.01 -11.56 -2.46
CA SER A 331 -0.39 -12.63 -3.39
C SER A 331 0.77 -13.11 -4.26
N GLU A 332 1.61 -12.19 -4.75
CA GLU A 332 2.81 -12.51 -5.52
C GLU A 332 3.85 -13.25 -4.67
N MET A 333 4.02 -12.84 -3.40
CA MET A 333 5.01 -13.41 -2.49
C MET A 333 4.63 -14.79 -1.92
N VAL A 334 3.38 -15.25 -2.12
CA VAL A 334 2.91 -16.58 -1.70
C VAL A 334 2.71 -17.55 -2.86
N LYS A 335 3.03 -17.16 -4.10
CA LYS A 335 3.03 -18.08 -5.26
C LYS A 335 3.91 -19.30 -5.01
N SER A 336 3.56 -20.42 -5.64
CA SER A 336 4.28 -21.69 -5.43
C SER A 336 5.73 -21.60 -5.88
N ASN A 337 6.60 -22.39 -5.27
CA ASN A 337 7.97 -22.57 -5.76
C ASN A 337 8.04 -23.12 -7.20
N LYS A 338 7.00 -23.84 -7.65
CA LYS A 338 6.86 -24.28 -9.05
C LYS A 338 6.66 -23.12 -10.02
N GLU A 339 6.20 -21.97 -9.52
CA GLU A 339 6.04 -20.73 -10.27
C GLU A 339 7.29 -19.83 -10.16
N GLY A 340 8.40 -20.34 -9.60
CA GLY A 340 9.67 -19.63 -9.50
C GLY A 340 9.89 -18.88 -8.18
N ASN A 341 8.98 -19.01 -7.21
CA ASN A 341 9.13 -18.38 -5.90
C ASN A 341 10.05 -19.19 -4.96
N ASN A 342 11.28 -18.73 -4.78
CA ASN A 342 12.28 -19.37 -3.91
C ASN A 342 12.13 -19.00 -2.43
N THR A 343 11.02 -18.40 -2.04
CA THR A 343 10.72 -18.05 -0.64
C THR A 343 9.52 -18.80 -0.07
N VAL A 344 9.06 -19.83 -0.79
CA VAL A 344 7.98 -20.75 -0.39
C VAL A 344 8.52 -22.18 -0.46
N ASP A 345 8.17 -23.02 0.50
CA ASP A 345 8.62 -24.42 0.51
C ASP A 345 7.77 -25.33 -0.39
N ASP A 346 8.18 -26.60 -0.52
CA ASP A 346 7.47 -27.60 -1.35
C ASP A 346 6.04 -27.89 -0.89
N LYS A 347 5.68 -27.49 0.34
CA LYS A 347 4.32 -27.63 0.90
C LYS A 347 3.48 -26.38 0.69
N GLY A 348 4.01 -25.36 0.02
CA GLY A 348 3.32 -24.08 -0.20
C GLY A 348 3.37 -23.14 1.01
N MET A 349 4.22 -23.41 2.01
CA MET A 349 4.34 -22.55 3.19
C MET A 349 5.38 -21.46 2.98
N PRO A 350 5.06 -20.18 3.27
CA PRO A 350 6.05 -19.11 3.24
C PRO A 350 7.23 -19.38 4.17
N GLN A 351 8.45 -19.26 3.64
CA GLN A 351 9.71 -19.30 4.38
C GLN A 351 10.07 -17.94 4.99
N TRP A 352 9.25 -16.93 4.74
CA TRP A 352 9.38 -15.57 5.24
C TRP A 352 8.27 -15.22 6.24
N ARG A 353 8.48 -14.16 7.02
CA ARG A 353 7.48 -13.58 7.94
C ARG A 353 7.54 -12.06 7.88
N MET A 354 6.52 -11.43 8.45
CA MET A 354 6.47 -9.98 8.64
C MET A 354 6.49 -9.64 10.13
N ALA A 355 6.96 -8.43 10.45
CA ALA A 355 6.91 -7.86 11.79
C ALA A 355 6.77 -6.33 11.72
N PRO A 356 6.55 -5.64 12.86
CA PRO A 356 6.62 -4.18 12.90
C PRO A 356 7.99 -3.67 12.43
N SER A 357 7.99 -2.53 11.74
CA SER A 357 9.22 -1.92 11.21
C SER A 357 10.17 -1.47 12.31
N PRO A 358 11.50 -1.59 12.14
CA PRO A 358 12.47 -1.11 13.11
C PRO A 358 12.50 0.42 13.16
N LYS A 359 12.78 0.94 14.35
CA LYS A 359 12.80 2.39 14.62
C LYS A 359 14.16 3.02 14.31
N GLY A 360 14.15 4.16 13.63
CA GLY A 360 15.34 4.96 13.41
C GLY A 360 15.77 5.72 14.66
N PRO A 361 16.97 6.33 14.66
CA PRO A 361 17.57 6.90 15.86
C PRO A 361 16.90 8.20 16.35
N TYR A 362 16.10 8.87 15.52
CA TYR A 362 15.35 10.07 15.92
C TYR A 362 13.91 9.75 16.32
N TRP A 363 13.47 8.50 16.15
CA TRP A 363 12.11 8.12 16.46
C TRP A 363 11.88 8.08 17.98
N GLU A 364 10.77 8.64 18.43
CA GLU A 364 10.32 8.61 19.82
C GLU A 364 8.92 8.01 19.95
N GLU A 365 8.60 7.49 21.14
CA GLU A 365 7.27 6.96 21.41
C GLU A 365 6.17 8.01 21.14
N GLY A 366 5.16 7.58 20.38
CA GLY A 366 4.07 8.45 19.90
C GLY A 366 4.31 9.09 18.53
N MET A 367 5.46 8.90 17.90
CA MET A 367 5.68 9.27 16.49
C MET A 367 5.15 8.18 15.54
N LYS A 368 4.69 8.59 14.35
CA LYS A 368 4.36 7.64 13.27
C LYS A 368 5.60 6.82 12.91
N LEU A 369 5.41 5.55 12.56
CA LEU A 369 6.48 4.61 12.23
C LEU A 369 6.18 3.95 10.88
N GLY A 370 6.69 4.55 9.82
CA GLY A 370 6.40 4.12 8.45
C GLY A 370 5.09 4.67 7.91
N TYR A 371 4.57 3.98 6.91
CA TYR A 371 3.45 4.42 6.09
C TYR A 371 2.28 3.45 6.16
N GLN A 372 1.08 4.00 6.05
CA GLN A 372 -0.14 3.25 5.81
C GLN A 372 -1.06 4.14 4.98
N ASP A 373 -1.46 3.65 3.82
CA ASP A 373 -2.42 4.27 2.92
C ASP A 373 -3.42 3.23 2.42
N ALA A 374 -4.51 3.73 1.83
CA ALA A 374 -5.45 2.92 1.07
C ALA A 374 -5.65 3.50 -0.32
N GLY A 375 -5.46 2.67 -1.35
CA GLY A 375 -6.09 2.97 -2.63
C GLY A 375 -7.60 3.00 -2.43
N SER A 376 -8.25 4.00 -3.03
CA SER A 376 -9.62 4.33 -2.68
C SER A 376 -10.45 4.72 -3.91
N TRP A 377 -11.62 4.11 -4.03
CA TRP A 377 -12.62 4.42 -5.04
C TRP A 377 -13.07 5.87 -4.93
N THR A 378 -12.94 6.58 -6.04
CA THR A 378 -13.18 8.01 -6.15
C THR A 378 -14.04 8.29 -7.37
N LEU A 379 -15.12 9.03 -7.15
CA LEU A 379 -16.03 9.52 -8.19
C LEU A 379 -15.87 11.03 -8.28
N PHE A 380 -15.71 11.57 -9.48
CA PHE A 380 -15.65 13.02 -9.68
C PHE A 380 -17.02 13.59 -10.02
N ARG A 381 -17.27 14.85 -9.66
CA ARG A 381 -18.52 15.56 -10.03
C ARG A 381 -18.68 15.74 -11.54
N SER A 382 -17.60 15.64 -12.29
CA SER A 382 -17.62 15.64 -13.75
C SER A 382 -18.11 14.32 -14.34
N THR A 383 -18.16 13.23 -13.56
CA THR A 383 -18.78 11.97 -13.97
C THR A 383 -20.29 12.17 -14.12
N PRO A 384 -20.89 11.80 -15.27
CA PRO A 384 -22.34 11.82 -15.43
C PRO A 384 -22.95 10.71 -14.56
N VAL A 385 -23.65 11.09 -13.49
CA VAL A 385 -24.35 10.19 -12.55
C VAL A 385 -25.83 10.06 -12.85
#